data_AF-A0A3M1UI67-F1
#
_entry.id   AF-A0A3M1UI67-F1
#
_cell.length_a   1.000
_cell.length_b   1.000
_cell.length_c   1.000
_cell.angle_alpha   90.00
_cell.angle_beta   90.00
_cell.angle_gamma   90.00
#
_symmetry.space_group_name_H-M   'P 1'
#
loop_
_entity.id
_entity.type
_entity.pdbx_description
1 polymer ?
#
loop_
_entity_poly.entity_id
_entity_poly.type
_entity_poly.pdbx_seq_one_letter_code
_entity_poly.pdbx_strand_id
1 'polypeptide(L)'
;MHTLKLAKYKHIFFLLCCFFLFSLYSGCTQTAQPESGAAAADSSAVSAPPSEYSERTSSTRSQRVRTGAEQLIAKRLDLLKGKSVAVVANPTACLPDGTHLVDTLLALGIEIKKVFGPEHGFRGDASAGTKVKSTRDAKTGLPILSLYGSSRKPTPAQLKDVEVVVFDIQDVGSRHYTYIYTMSYVMEACAENDKQMVVLDRPNPNGWYVDGPVLQKAHSSFIGMHEIPIVHGMTIGEYARMLNGEGGLANGVQARLEVVPCEGYTHRMRWEDTGLEWIAPSPNLATAYAAYLYPALCWLEPTTASVGRGTHEAFTIVGAPWFRGLQTARTEQGHIDLYGLSLEPYTFTPRSLPGKAEYPKFQDQACQGYRISGYTTGKNLFLAGLTLLQT
;
A
#
# COMPACT_ATOMS: atom_id res chain seq x y z
N MET A 1 41.75 -34.25 19.06
CA MET A 1 41.67 -35.49 18.27
C MET A 1 40.21 -35.75 17.93
N HIS A 2 39.91 -36.12 16.68
CA HIS A 2 38.61 -36.62 16.13
C HIS A 2 37.35 -35.72 16.30
N THR A 3 36.57 -35.33 15.27
CA THR A 3 35.80 -36.09 14.22
C THR A 3 34.78 -37.06 14.85
N LEU A 4 33.51 -37.21 14.42
CA LEU A 4 32.86 -37.18 13.09
C LEU A 4 31.50 -36.42 13.15
N LYS A 5 31.02 -35.71 12.11
CA LYS A 5 30.30 -36.20 10.89
C LYS A 5 29.14 -37.19 11.14
N LEU A 6 27.90 -36.73 10.91
CA LEU A 6 26.79 -37.59 10.45
C LEU A 6 26.25 -37.07 9.12
N ALA A 7 25.93 -37.99 8.19
CA ALA A 7 25.29 -37.68 6.92
C ALA A 7 24.50 -38.90 6.43
N LYS A 8 23.36 -38.63 5.76
CA LYS A 8 22.51 -39.56 4.99
C LYS A 8 21.76 -40.64 5.80
N TYR A 9 20.45 -40.72 5.57
CA TYR A 9 19.86 -41.83 4.79
C TYR A 9 18.65 -41.32 3.99
N LYS A 10 18.35 -41.99 2.87
CA LYS A 10 17.23 -41.71 1.95
C LYS A 10 16.44 -43.01 1.70
N HIS A 11 15.18 -42.85 1.27
CA HIS A 11 14.32 -43.82 0.55
C HIS A 11 13.56 -44.91 1.32
N ILE A 12 12.36 -45.21 0.78
CA ILE A 12 11.28 -46.22 1.05
C ILE A 12 9.94 -45.43 0.97
N PHE A 13 9.00 -45.53 0.02
CA PHE A 13 8.62 -46.51 -1.03
C PHE A 13 7.88 -47.76 -0.48
N PHE A 14 6.64 -48.12 -0.85
CA PHE A 14 5.62 -47.53 -1.76
C PHE A 14 4.26 -48.29 -1.60
N LEU A 15 3.14 -47.70 -2.08
CA LEU A 15 1.83 -48.36 -2.41
C LEU A 15 0.93 -48.98 -1.31
N LEU A 16 -0.39 -48.71 -1.43
CA LEU A 16 -1.57 -49.62 -1.42
C LEU A 16 -2.84 -48.78 -1.11
N CYS A 17 -3.67 -48.39 -2.08
CA CYS A 17 -4.70 -49.14 -2.84
C CYS A 17 -6.04 -49.39 -2.12
N CYS A 18 -7.10 -49.00 -2.82
CA CYS A 18 -8.51 -48.98 -2.42
C CYS A 18 -9.17 -50.37 -2.30
N PHE A 19 -10.17 -50.48 -1.42
CA PHE A 19 -11.37 -51.35 -1.54
C PHE A 19 -12.46 -50.81 -0.56
N PHE A 20 -13.76 -51.14 -0.63
CA PHE A 20 -14.79 -51.02 -1.70
C PHE A 20 -16.16 -51.40 -1.04
N LEU A 21 -17.31 -50.79 -1.41
CA LEU A 21 -18.70 -51.30 -1.21
C LEU A 21 -19.20 -51.42 0.27
N PHE A 22 -20.49 -51.41 0.63
CA PHE A 22 -21.75 -50.87 0.05
C PHE A 22 -22.90 -50.95 1.11
N SER A 23 -24.12 -50.56 0.72
CA SER A 23 -25.42 -50.73 1.41
C SER A 23 -25.72 -49.73 2.54
N LEU A 24 -26.71 -48.82 2.44
CA LEU A 24 -28.17 -48.94 2.19
C LEU A 24 -28.96 -49.45 3.41
N TYR A 25 -29.82 -48.61 4.00
CA TYR A 25 -31.27 -48.62 3.68
C TYR A 25 -32.05 -47.41 4.27
N SER A 26 -33.22 -47.16 3.66
CA SER A 26 -34.34 -46.23 3.93
C SER A 26 -34.69 -45.92 5.40
N GLY A 27 -35.53 -44.92 5.75
CA GLY A 27 -36.43 -43.97 5.06
C GLY A 27 -37.00 -43.01 6.14
N CYS A 28 -37.80 -41.97 5.92
CA CYS A 28 -39.06 -41.91 5.17
C CYS A 28 -39.50 -40.44 4.96
N THR A 29 -40.42 -40.20 4.03
CA THR A 29 -40.97 -38.87 3.66
C THR A 29 -42.10 -38.38 4.56
N GLN A 30 -42.26 -37.07 4.73
CA GLN A 30 -43.59 -36.45 4.63
C GLN A 30 -43.55 -34.96 4.24
N THR A 31 -44.57 -34.54 3.50
CA THR A 31 -44.74 -33.21 2.88
C THR A 31 -45.97 -32.50 3.45
N ALA A 32 -45.88 -31.20 3.73
CA ALA A 32 -47.03 -30.28 3.67
C ALA A 32 -46.62 -28.79 3.64
N GLN A 33 -47.29 -28.03 2.78
CA GLN A 33 -47.50 -26.58 2.76
C GLN A 33 -48.96 -26.37 2.33
N PRO A 34 -49.52 -25.15 2.36
CA PRO A 34 -49.38 -24.06 3.34
C PRO A 34 -50.78 -23.65 3.89
N GLU A 35 -50.85 -22.72 4.85
CA GLU A 35 -52.11 -22.01 5.15
C GLU A 35 -51.98 -20.50 5.02
N SER A 36 -53.01 -19.90 4.43
CA SER A 36 -53.18 -18.48 4.20
C SER A 36 -54.17 -17.89 5.22
N GLY A 37 -53.83 -16.73 5.78
CA GLY A 37 -54.72 -15.98 6.66
C GLY A 37 -54.58 -14.49 6.41
N ALA A 38 -55.55 -13.89 5.73
CA ALA A 38 -55.66 -12.45 5.56
C ALA A 38 -56.77 -11.90 6.46
N ALA A 39 -56.45 -10.88 7.25
CA ALA A 39 -57.42 -10.05 7.96
C ALA A 39 -56.90 -8.60 7.96
N ALA A 40 -57.82 -7.63 7.89
CA ALA A 40 -57.52 -6.21 7.68
C ALA A 40 -58.08 -5.34 8.82
N ALA A 41 -57.71 -4.05 8.79
CA ALA A 41 -57.95 -3.01 9.80
C ALA A 41 -57.11 -3.18 11.10
N ASP A 42 -56.71 -2.12 11.81
CA ASP A 42 -57.20 -0.73 11.75
C ASP A 42 -56.05 0.31 11.86
N SER A 43 -56.35 1.55 11.47
CA SER A 43 -55.45 2.70 11.46
C SER A 43 -55.36 3.42 12.80
N SER A 44 -54.15 3.78 13.23
CA SER A 44 -53.93 4.99 14.02
C SER A 44 -52.52 5.54 13.77
N ALA A 45 -52.45 6.77 13.29
CA ALA A 45 -51.20 7.44 12.96
C ALA A 45 -50.52 7.97 14.23
N VAL A 46 -49.22 7.73 14.37
CA VAL A 46 -48.36 8.46 15.31
C VAL A 46 -47.34 9.22 14.46
N SER A 47 -47.40 10.55 14.52
CA SER A 47 -46.60 11.45 13.69
C SER A 47 -45.12 11.45 14.11
N ALA A 48 -44.24 11.01 13.21
CA ALA A 48 -42.81 11.26 13.34
C ALA A 48 -42.49 12.75 13.03
N PRO A 49 -41.47 13.36 13.66
CA PRO A 49 -41.04 14.72 13.36
C PRO A 49 -40.44 14.81 11.94
N PRO A 50 -40.43 16.00 11.31
CA PRO A 50 -40.07 16.15 9.91
C PRO A 50 -38.61 15.80 9.64
N SER A 51 -38.39 14.87 8.71
CA SER A 51 -37.06 14.51 8.20
C SER A 51 -36.56 15.57 7.21
N GLU A 52 -35.72 16.50 7.67
CA GLU A 52 -34.97 17.44 6.81
C GLU A 52 -33.84 16.76 6.01
N TYR A 53 -34.18 15.74 5.22
CA TYR A 53 -33.33 15.19 4.16
C TYR A 53 -34.15 14.95 2.88
N SER A 54 -34.94 15.96 2.50
CA SER A 54 -35.52 16.03 1.16
C SER A 54 -34.45 16.43 0.15
N GLU A 55 -34.19 15.51 -0.78
CA GLU A 55 -33.70 15.75 -2.14
C GLU A 55 -32.67 16.87 -2.38
N ARG A 56 -31.38 16.49 -2.39
CA ARG A 56 -30.38 17.20 -3.21
C ARG A 56 -30.19 16.47 -4.53
N THR A 57 -31.14 16.65 -5.44
CA THR A 57 -31.04 16.21 -6.84
C THR A 57 -29.93 16.99 -7.57
N SER A 58 -28.76 16.38 -7.67
CA SER A 58 -27.79 16.60 -8.76
C SER A 58 -26.62 15.65 -8.53
N SER A 59 -26.61 14.51 -9.20
CA SER A 59 -25.40 13.70 -9.30
C SER A 59 -24.40 14.38 -10.24
N THR A 60 -23.74 15.44 -9.75
CA THR A 60 -22.45 15.82 -10.29
C THR A 60 -21.56 14.58 -10.17
N ARG A 61 -21.31 13.93 -11.31
CA ARG A 61 -20.33 12.86 -11.42
C ARG A 61 -19.03 13.44 -10.84
N SER A 62 -18.62 12.98 -9.66
CA SER A 62 -17.39 13.47 -9.01
C SER A 62 -16.28 13.35 -10.05
N GLN A 63 -15.69 14.48 -10.45
CA GLN A 63 -14.69 14.43 -11.50
C GLN A 63 -13.48 13.69 -10.96
N ARG A 64 -13.04 12.66 -11.70
CA ARG A 64 -11.85 11.88 -11.37
C ARG A 64 -10.70 12.82 -11.08
N VAL A 65 -10.04 12.58 -9.94
CA VAL A 65 -8.82 13.31 -9.56
C VAL A 65 -7.78 13.14 -10.65
N ARG A 66 -7.16 14.24 -11.07
CA ARG A 66 -6.07 14.22 -12.06
C ARG A 66 -4.74 14.38 -11.34
N THR A 67 -3.83 13.43 -11.56
CA THR A 67 -2.54 13.39 -10.84
C THR A 67 -1.60 14.51 -11.28
N GLY A 68 -0.54 14.76 -10.51
CA GLY A 68 0.54 15.67 -10.90
C GLY A 68 1.19 15.29 -12.23
N ALA A 69 1.21 14.01 -12.60
CA ALA A 69 1.66 13.54 -13.91
C ALA A 69 0.78 14.03 -15.06
N GLU A 70 -0.56 13.98 -14.90
CA GLU A 70 -1.49 14.54 -15.89
C GLU A 70 -1.40 16.07 -15.97
N GLN A 71 -1.26 16.74 -14.82
CA GLN A 71 -1.11 18.21 -14.77
C GLN A 71 0.22 18.66 -15.40
N LEU A 72 1.29 17.90 -15.20
CA LEU A 72 2.58 18.15 -15.86
C LEU A 72 2.43 18.14 -17.38
N ILE A 73 1.87 17.05 -17.93
CA ILE A 73 1.70 16.88 -19.38
C ILE A 73 0.76 17.95 -19.95
N ALA A 74 -0.37 18.21 -19.27
CA ALA A 74 -1.40 19.11 -19.79
C ALA A 74 -1.07 20.60 -19.65
N LYS A 75 -0.32 21.00 -18.62
CA LYS A 75 -0.18 22.42 -18.24
C LYS A 75 1.24 22.87 -17.91
N ARG A 76 2.18 21.97 -17.54
CA ARG A 76 3.49 22.33 -16.96
C ARG A 76 4.71 21.67 -17.63
N LEU A 77 4.58 21.28 -18.89
CA LEU A 77 5.66 20.59 -19.63
C LEU A 77 6.88 21.51 -19.89
N ASP A 78 6.71 22.83 -19.78
CA ASP A 78 7.78 23.85 -19.71
C ASP A 78 8.82 23.58 -18.62
N LEU A 79 8.43 22.91 -17.53
CA LEU A 79 9.36 22.51 -16.47
C LEU A 79 10.49 21.60 -16.98
N LEU A 80 10.26 20.84 -18.06
CA LEU A 80 11.16 19.80 -18.57
C LEU A 80 11.68 20.05 -19.99
N LYS A 81 11.00 20.85 -20.81
CA LYS A 81 11.41 21.11 -22.20
C LYS A 81 12.80 21.73 -22.28
N GLY A 82 13.64 21.16 -23.14
CA GLY A 82 15.01 21.64 -23.38
C GLY A 82 16.00 21.39 -22.24
N LYS A 83 15.63 20.59 -21.23
CA LYS A 83 16.48 20.25 -20.09
C LYS A 83 16.81 18.76 -20.06
N SER A 84 17.97 18.43 -19.51
CA SER A 84 18.39 17.05 -19.22
C SER A 84 17.68 16.51 -17.97
N VAL A 85 16.78 15.54 -18.15
CA VAL A 85 15.91 15.02 -17.08
C VAL A 85 16.40 13.67 -16.55
N ALA A 86 16.27 13.44 -15.25
CA ALA A 86 16.21 12.10 -14.66
C ALA A 86 14.85 11.89 -14.00
N VAL A 87 14.36 10.65 -13.97
CA VAL A 87 13.05 10.33 -13.37
C VAL A 87 13.23 9.29 -12.25
N VAL A 88 12.70 9.57 -11.08
CA VAL A 88 12.54 8.61 -9.97
C VAL A 88 11.13 8.05 -10.05
N ALA A 89 11.01 6.77 -10.37
CA ALA A 89 9.73 6.13 -10.65
C ALA A 89 9.75 4.61 -10.35
N ASN A 90 8.57 4.05 -10.17
CA ASN A 90 8.29 2.62 -10.07
C ASN A 90 7.02 2.31 -10.90
N PRO A 91 6.47 1.07 -10.91
CA PRO A 91 5.32 0.72 -11.73
C PRO A 91 4.05 1.58 -11.55
N THR A 92 3.94 2.31 -10.44
CA THR A 92 2.77 3.17 -10.16
C THR A 92 2.78 4.48 -10.93
N ALA A 93 3.91 4.83 -11.56
CA ALA A 93 4.12 6.05 -12.33
C ALA A 93 3.43 6.01 -13.71
N CYS A 94 2.18 5.56 -13.75
CA CYS A 94 1.36 5.48 -14.96
C CYS A 94 0.31 6.59 -15.03
N LEU A 95 -0.16 6.81 -16.25
CA LEU A 95 -1.29 7.66 -16.62
C LEU A 95 -2.59 6.84 -16.70
N PRO A 96 -3.77 7.47 -16.87
CA PRO A 96 -5.06 6.78 -16.86
C PRO A 96 -5.29 5.76 -17.98
N ASP A 97 -4.43 5.72 -19.00
CA ASP A 97 -4.43 4.71 -20.08
C ASP A 97 -3.51 3.51 -19.79
N GLY A 98 -2.87 3.48 -18.61
CA GLY A 98 -1.85 2.50 -18.24
C GLY A 98 -0.46 2.79 -18.78
N THR A 99 -0.26 3.85 -19.59
CA THR A 99 1.06 4.19 -20.13
C THR A 99 1.93 4.80 -19.03
N HIS A 100 3.15 4.28 -18.91
CA HIS A 100 4.11 4.77 -17.93
C HIS A 100 4.62 6.20 -18.29
N LEU A 101 4.79 7.06 -17.28
CA LEU A 101 5.22 8.46 -17.41
C LEU A 101 6.48 8.61 -18.27
N VAL A 102 7.55 7.89 -17.95
CA VAL A 102 8.81 7.87 -18.73
C VAL A 102 8.57 7.62 -20.23
N ASP A 103 7.71 6.66 -20.59
CA ASP A 103 7.42 6.36 -21.99
C ASP A 103 6.67 7.53 -22.66
N THR A 104 5.76 8.17 -21.93
CA THR A 104 5.01 9.35 -22.40
C THR A 104 5.92 10.57 -22.57
N LEU A 105 6.81 10.84 -21.61
CA LEU A 105 7.75 11.97 -21.66
C LEU A 105 8.74 11.82 -22.84
N LEU A 106 9.22 10.60 -23.12
CA LEU A 106 10.03 10.32 -24.31
C LEU A 106 9.24 10.57 -25.60
N ALA A 107 7.99 10.11 -25.69
CA ALA A 107 7.12 10.35 -26.84
C ALA A 107 6.82 11.86 -27.05
N LEU A 108 6.82 12.66 -25.99
CA LEU A 108 6.69 14.12 -26.00
C LEU A 108 8.03 14.85 -26.27
N GLY A 109 9.11 14.13 -26.54
CA GLY A 109 10.42 14.70 -26.88
C GLY A 109 11.23 15.25 -25.69
N ILE A 110 10.93 14.82 -24.46
CA ILE A 110 11.72 15.19 -23.28
C ILE A 110 13.01 14.36 -23.21
N GLU A 111 14.14 15.03 -23.01
CA GLU A 111 15.45 14.38 -22.94
C GLU A 111 15.66 13.70 -21.57
N ILE A 112 15.23 12.45 -21.44
CA ILE A 112 15.53 11.64 -20.26
C ILE A 112 16.90 10.99 -20.39
N LYS A 113 17.81 11.28 -19.45
CA LYS A 113 19.16 10.70 -19.39
C LYS A 113 19.21 9.35 -18.69
N LYS A 114 18.37 9.15 -17.68
CA LYS A 114 18.36 7.97 -16.80
C LYS A 114 17.11 7.90 -15.92
N VAL A 115 16.86 6.71 -15.39
CA VAL A 115 15.80 6.43 -14.43
C VAL A 115 16.39 5.90 -13.12
N PHE A 116 15.81 6.31 -12.00
CA PHE A 116 16.11 5.82 -10.67
C PHE A 116 14.95 4.96 -10.16
N GLY A 117 15.20 3.69 -9.87
CA GLY A 117 14.22 2.75 -9.32
C GLY A 117 14.41 2.54 -7.81
N PRO A 118 13.35 2.61 -6.98
CA PRO A 118 13.42 2.40 -5.53
C PRO A 118 13.45 0.89 -5.18
N GLU A 119 12.93 0.52 -4.01
CA GLU A 119 12.93 -0.82 -3.41
C GLU A 119 12.39 -1.96 -4.30
N HIS A 120 11.40 -1.71 -5.15
CA HIS A 120 10.81 -2.70 -6.07
C HIS A 120 11.21 -2.47 -7.54
N GLY A 121 12.27 -1.68 -7.76
CA GLY A 121 12.74 -1.33 -9.09
C GLY A 121 11.79 -0.42 -9.88
N PHE A 122 12.04 -0.34 -11.18
CA PHE A 122 11.38 0.60 -12.09
C PHE A 122 10.13 0.00 -12.77
N ARG A 123 10.26 -1.18 -13.41
CA ARG A 123 9.16 -1.86 -14.12
C ARG A 123 8.46 -2.96 -13.30
N GLY A 124 8.92 -3.21 -12.07
CA GLY A 124 8.32 -4.20 -11.15
C GLY A 124 8.97 -5.59 -11.19
N ASP A 125 9.98 -5.78 -12.04
CA ASP A 125 10.68 -7.06 -12.26
C ASP A 125 11.62 -7.48 -11.11
N ALA A 126 11.52 -6.88 -9.92
CA ALA A 126 12.46 -7.05 -8.82
C ALA A 126 11.77 -7.33 -7.47
N SER A 127 12.14 -8.44 -6.82
CA SER A 127 11.74 -8.74 -5.45
C SER A 127 12.28 -7.70 -4.45
N ALA A 128 11.51 -7.44 -3.39
CA ALA A 128 11.97 -6.68 -2.23
C ALA A 128 13.27 -7.27 -1.65
N GLY A 129 14.27 -6.42 -1.37
CA GLY A 129 15.55 -6.87 -0.80
C GLY A 129 16.59 -7.38 -1.81
N THR A 130 16.23 -7.68 -3.06
CA THR A 130 17.19 -8.11 -4.08
C THR A 130 18.07 -6.95 -4.55
N LYS A 131 19.37 -7.20 -4.73
CA LYS A 131 20.29 -6.22 -5.34
C LYS A 131 19.96 -6.00 -6.81
N VAL A 132 19.11 -5.02 -7.11
CA VAL A 132 18.96 -4.48 -8.46
C VAL A 132 20.28 -3.81 -8.86
N LYS A 133 21.12 -4.53 -9.62
CA LYS A 133 22.29 -3.94 -10.27
C LYS A 133 21.82 -2.86 -11.26
N SER A 134 22.67 -1.89 -11.56
CA SER A 134 22.38 -0.95 -12.64
C SER A 134 22.17 -1.69 -13.96
N THR A 135 21.01 -1.52 -14.58
CA THR A 135 20.59 -2.19 -15.82
C THR A 135 20.23 -1.15 -16.87
N ARG A 136 19.67 -1.59 -18.01
CA ARG A 136 18.95 -0.73 -18.96
C ARG A 136 17.51 -1.17 -19.05
N ASP A 137 16.62 -0.21 -19.24
CA ASP A 137 15.22 -0.46 -19.56
C ASP A 137 15.12 -1.10 -20.96
N ALA A 138 14.50 -2.27 -21.07
CA ALA A 138 14.46 -3.01 -22.33
C ALA A 138 13.65 -2.29 -23.43
N LYS A 139 12.67 -1.46 -23.05
CA LYS A 139 11.78 -0.72 -23.96
C LYS A 139 12.43 0.56 -24.49
N THR A 140 13.08 1.34 -23.61
CA THR A 140 13.59 2.68 -23.93
C THR A 140 15.12 2.75 -24.08
N GLY A 141 15.84 1.70 -23.67
CA GLY A 141 17.30 1.67 -23.62
C GLY A 141 17.93 2.52 -22.49
N LEU A 142 17.11 3.26 -21.72
CA LEU A 142 17.57 4.16 -20.67
C LEU A 142 18.33 3.43 -19.56
N PRO A 143 19.43 4.00 -19.00
CA PRO A 143 20.06 3.47 -17.79
C PRO A 143 19.09 3.49 -16.61
N ILE A 144 18.98 2.35 -15.91
CA ILE A 144 18.26 2.22 -14.64
C ILE A 144 19.30 2.13 -13.52
N LEU A 145 19.14 2.99 -12.50
CA LEU A 145 19.97 3.02 -11.30
C LEU A 145 19.13 2.70 -10.07
N SER A 146 19.61 1.84 -9.17
CA SER A 146 18.88 1.54 -7.94
C SER A 146 19.10 2.61 -6.87
N LEU A 147 18.01 3.05 -6.23
CA LEU A 147 17.99 3.85 -5.00
C LEU A 147 17.63 3.00 -3.77
N TYR A 148 18.19 1.80 -3.66
CA TYR A 148 17.94 0.87 -2.56
C TYR A 148 19.23 0.23 -1.99
N GLY A 149 19.09 -0.45 -0.84
CA GLY A 149 20.19 -1.12 -0.17
C GLY A 149 21.29 -0.15 0.28
N SER A 150 22.50 -0.33 -0.23
CA SER A 150 23.68 0.51 0.09
C SER A 150 23.75 1.82 -0.71
N SER A 151 22.82 2.07 -1.64
CA SER A 151 22.81 3.26 -2.50
C SER A 151 21.38 3.83 -2.50
N ARG A 152 21.01 4.60 -1.48
CA ARG A 152 19.65 5.18 -1.33
C ARG A 152 19.53 6.63 -1.81
N LYS A 153 20.66 7.29 -2.06
CA LYS A 153 20.79 8.69 -2.46
C LYS A 153 21.52 8.75 -3.81
N PRO A 154 21.05 9.50 -4.81
CA PRO A 154 21.79 9.73 -6.05
C PRO A 154 23.17 10.33 -5.75
N THR A 155 24.22 9.84 -6.40
CA THR A 155 25.57 10.41 -6.23
C THR A 155 25.78 11.61 -7.16
N PRO A 156 26.70 12.55 -6.83
CA PRO A 156 27.06 13.66 -7.73
C PRO A 156 27.42 13.20 -9.16
N ALA A 157 28.12 12.07 -9.28
CA ALA A 157 28.50 11.48 -10.56
C ALA A 157 27.30 10.96 -11.40
N GLN A 158 26.19 10.61 -10.75
CA GLN A 158 24.93 10.21 -11.42
C GLN A 158 24.08 11.44 -11.82
N LEU A 159 24.25 12.58 -11.15
CA LEU A 159 23.54 13.83 -11.41
C LEU A 159 24.30 14.82 -12.32
N LYS A 160 25.57 14.55 -12.66
CA LYS A 160 26.45 15.48 -13.42
C LYS A 160 25.85 15.99 -14.74
N ASP A 161 25.11 15.14 -15.43
CA ASP A 161 24.48 15.35 -16.74
C ASP A 161 22.96 15.55 -16.63
N VAL A 162 22.47 15.91 -15.44
CA VAL A 162 21.05 16.16 -15.13
C VAL A 162 20.88 17.61 -14.70
N GLU A 163 19.75 18.21 -15.04
CA GLU A 163 19.32 19.55 -14.61
C GLU A 163 18.05 19.49 -13.76
N VAL A 164 17.15 18.55 -14.09
CA VAL A 164 15.90 18.32 -13.37
C VAL A 164 15.75 16.85 -12.98
N VAL A 165 15.42 16.60 -11.73
CA VAL A 165 14.95 15.29 -11.26
C VAL A 165 13.44 15.36 -11.06
N VAL A 166 12.71 14.50 -11.77
CA VAL A 166 11.27 14.31 -11.61
C VAL A 166 11.04 13.15 -10.66
N PHE A 167 10.10 13.27 -9.72
CA PHE A 167 9.70 12.20 -8.82
C PHE A 167 8.20 11.91 -9.00
N ASP A 168 7.86 10.68 -9.39
CA ASP A 168 6.48 10.23 -9.57
C ASP A 168 6.33 8.80 -9.03
N ILE A 169 5.83 8.66 -7.80
CA ILE A 169 5.59 7.38 -7.13
C ILE A 169 4.36 7.49 -6.24
N GLN A 170 3.47 6.50 -6.29
CA GLN A 170 2.33 6.37 -5.38
C GLN A 170 2.81 5.91 -3.99
N ASP A 171 2.59 6.76 -2.98
CA ASP A 171 2.79 6.44 -1.57
C ASP A 171 1.48 5.91 -0.93
N VAL A 172 1.51 5.54 0.35
CA VAL A 172 0.35 5.00 1.11
C VAL A 172 0.02 5.77 2.39
N GLY A 173 0.70 6.89 2.67
CA GLY A 173 0.36 7.79 3.77
C GLY A 173 0.85 7.37 5.14
N SER A 174 1.85 6.47 5.19
CA SER A 174 2.38 5.93 6.42
C SER A 174 3.87 6.18 6.56
N ARG A 175 4.28 6.62 7.75
CA ARG A 175 5.67 6.89 8.12
C ARG A 175 6.63 5.71 7.87
N HIS A 176 6.15 4.48 7.99
CA HIS A 176 7.00 3.29 7.77
C HIS A 176 7.02 2.80 6.32
N TYR A 177 6.35 3.51 5.40
CA TYR A 177 6.50 3.29 3.96
C TYR A 177 7.66 4.15 3.42
N THR A 178 8.57 3.53 2.67
CA THR A 178 9.94 4.06 2.50
C THR A 178 10.08 5.09 1.37
N TYR A 179 9.05 5.30 0.54
CA TYR A 179 9.15 6.16 -0.66
C TYR A 179 9.28 7.65 -0.35
N ILE A 180 8.64 8.15 0.72
CA ILE A 180 8.89 9.50 1.25
C ILE A 180 10.36 9.71 1.65
N TYR A 181 11.08 8.66 2.03
CA TYR A 181 12.50 8.71 2.41
C TYR A 181 13.45 8.57 1.22
N THR A 182 13.08 7.78 0.20
CA THR A 182 13.72 7.87 -1.11
C THR A 182 13.61 9.29 -1.67
N MET A 183 12.43 9.92 -1.57
CA MET A 183 12.24 11.31 -1.99
C MET A 183 13.12 12.27 -1.19
N SER A 184 13.16 12.15 0.14
CA SER A 184 14.04 12.95 1.02
C SER A 184 15.50 12.93 0.55
N TYR A 185 16.07 11.74 0.30
CA TYR A 185 17.45 11.63 -0.17
C TYR A 185 17.65 12.20 -1.58
N VAL A 186 16.66 12.07 -2.47
CA VAL A 186 16.70 12.69 -3.80
C VAL A 186 16.65 14.22 -3.69
N MET A 187 15.83 14.78 -2.81
CA MET A 187 15.74 16.23 -2.55
C MET A 187 17.06 16.77 -2.02
N GLU A 188 17.68 16.11 -1.04
CA GLU A 188 19.03 16.45 -0.56
C GLU A 188 20.05 16.42 -1.70
N ALA A 189 20.08 15.35 -2.49
CA ALA A 189 21.04 15.22 -3.59
C ALA A 189 20.82 16.29 -4.66
N CYS A 190 19.58 16.74 -4.89
CA CYS A 190 19.29 17.86 -5.76
C CYS A 190 19.79 19.19 -5.19
N ALA A 191 19.55 19.45 -3.90
CA ALA A 191 20.04 20.65 -3.21
C ALA A 191 21.57 20.74 -3.21
N GLU A 192 22.25 19.63 -2.90
CA GLU A 192 23.73 19.52 -2.86
C GLU A 192 24.41 19.67 -4.23
N ASN A 193 23.67 19.52 -5.33
CA ASN A 193 24.21 19.52 -6.70
C ASN A 193 23.56 20.56 -7.62
N ASP A 194 22.85 21.55 -7.06
CA ASP A 194 22.07 22.59 -7.77
C ASP A 194 21.16 22.03 -8.89
N LYS A 195 20.36 21.02 -8.55
CA LYS A 195 19.37 20.43 -9.45
C LYS A 195 17.96 20.87 -9.07
N GLN A 196 17.11 21.04 -10.07
CA GLN A 196 15.68 21.23 -9.82
C GLN A 196 15.06 19.89 -9.39
N MET A 197 14.26 19.92 -8.34
CA MET A 197 13.39 18.80 -7.98
C MET A 197 11.97 19.12 -8.44
N VAL A 198 11.32 18.21 -9.17
CA VAL A 198 9.92 18.32 -9.58
C VAL A 198 9.16 17.11 -9.02
N VAL A 199 8.35 17.32 -7.98
CA VAL A 199 7.49 16.26 -7.44
C VAL A 199 6.15 16.30 -8.16
N LEU A 200 5.75 15.17 -8.75
CA LEU A 200 4.44 14.98 -9.34
C LEU A 200 3.54 14.39 -8.28
N ASP A 201 2.59 15.18 -7.80
CA ASP A 201 1.81 14.82 -6.64
C ASP A 201 0.78 13.72 -6.94
N ARG A 202 0.47 12.90 -5.93
CA ARG A 202 -0.50 11.81 -6.02
C ARG A 202 -1.38 11.76 -4.77
N PRO A 203 -2.66 11.35 -4.89
CA PRO A 203 -3.55 11.21 -3.74
C PRO A 203 -2.96 10.27 -2.69
N ASN A 204 -3.11 10.63 -1.42
CA ASN A 204 -2.73 9.75 -0.33
C ASN A 204 -3.95 8.89 0.06
N PRO A 205 -3.91 7.55 -0.03
CA PRO A 205 -5.05 6.68 0.35
C PRO A 205 -5.41 6.77 1.84
N ASN A 206 -4.47 7.20 2.68
CA ASN A 206 -4.66 7.52 4.10
C ASN A 206 -4.55 9.04 4.38
N GLY A 207 -4.78 9.87 3.37
CA GLY A 207 -4.65 11.32 3.47
C GLY A 207 -5.80 12.02 4.21
N TRP A 208 -6.86 11.28 4.53
CA TRP A 208 -8.10 11.79 5.11
C TRP A 208 -8.07 11.90 6.66
N TYR A 209 -6.93 11.61 7.28
CA TYR A 209 -6.71 11.73 8.72
C TYR A 209 -5.22 11.87 9.06
N VAL A 210 -4.93 12.23 10.32
CA VAL A 210 -3.58 12.27 10.91
C VAL A 210 -3.64 11.52 12.24
N ASP A 211 -2.72 10.59 12.50
CA ASP A 211 -2.76 9.77 13.71
C ASP A 211 -1.44 9.14 14.13
N GLY A 212 -1.37 8.77 15.41
CA GLY A 212 -0.26 8.10 16.05
C GLY A 212 0.84 9.02 16.56
N PRO A 213 1.73 8.51 17.42
CA PRO A 213 2.79 9.30 18.03
C PRO A 213 3.77 9.82 16.97
N VAL A 214 4.14 11.10 17.08
CA VAL A 214 5.27 11.68 16.34
C VAL A 214 6.54 10.88 16.64
N LEU A 215 7.38 10.67 15.62
CA LEU A 215 8.64 9.95 15.77
C LEU A 215 9.55 10.71 16.76
N GLN A 216 10.02 10.02 17.79
CA GLN A 216 11.11 10.53 18.62
C GLN A 216 12.44 10.28 17.89
N LYS A 217 13.25 11.33 17.71
CA LYS A 217 14.54 11.30 17.01
C LYS A 217 15.52 10.18 17.45
N ALA A 218 15.43 9.72 18.70
CA ALA A 218 16.21 8.59 19.21
C ALA A 218 15.85 7.23 18.56
N HIS A 219 14.74 7.16 17.82
CA HIS A 219 14.27 5.98 17.10
C HIS A 219 14.34 6.16 15.57
N SER A 220 15.02 7.19 15.08
CA SER A 220 15.13 7.46 13.64
C SER A 220 15.86 6.33 12.88
N SER A 221 15.27 5.90 11.77
CA SER A 221 15.77 4.84 10.89
C SER A 221 15.21 5.01 9.46
N PHE A 222 15.52 4.10 8.53
CA PHE A 222 14.98 4.15 7.17
C PHE A 222 13.48 3.78 7.06
N ILE A 223 12.85 3.33 8.14
CA ILE A 223 11.38 3.11 8.24
C ILE A 223 10.71 4.15 9.16
N GLY A 224 11.38 5.28 9.37
CA GLY A 224 10.96 6.34 10.26
C GLY A 224 12.10 7.34 10.42
N MET A 225 12.31 8.24 9.46
CA MET A 225 13.46 9.16 9.46
C MET A 225 13.11 10.52 10.06
N HIS A 226 11.93 11.05 9.71
CA HIS A 226 11.49 12.41 9.98
C HIS A 226 10.42 12.46 11.09
N GLU A 227 10.38 13.57 11.82
CA GLU A 227 9.54 13.81 13.01
C GLU A 227 8.06 14.07 12.64
N ILE A 228 7.46 13.10 11.95
CA ILE A 228 6.03 13.03 11.60
C ILE A 228 5.30 11.96 12.43
N PRO A 229 3.96 12.06 12.59
CA PRO A 229 3.12 10.99 13.16
C PRO A 229 3.10 9.74 12.25
N ILE A 230 2.47 8.65 12.69
CA ILE A 230 2.50 7.38 11.94
C ILE A 230 1.68 7.49 10.65
N VAL A 231 0.49 8.10 10.73
CA VAL A 231 -0.28 8.53 9.56
C VAL A 231 -0.17 10.04 9.49
N HIS A 232 0.44 10.53 8.41
CA HIS A 232 0.84 11.94 8.29
C HIS A 232 -0.16 12.82 7.52
N GLY A 233 -1.21 12.24 6.92
CA GLY A 233 -2.29 12.95 6.20
C GLY A 233 -1.89 13.64 4.89
N MET A 234 -0.66 14.14 4.78
CA MET A 234 -0.13 14.84 3.61
C MET A 234 -0.07 13.96 2.35
N THR A 235 -0.26 14.56 1.18
CA THR A 235 0.21 13.99 -0.10
C THR A 235 1.74 13.97 -0.16
N ILE A 236 2.33 13.31 -1.17
CA ILE A 236 3.79 13.27 -1.33
C ILE A 236 4.36 14.66 -1.71
N GLY A 237 3.60 15.45 -2.47
CA GLY A 237 3.94 16.85 -2.78
C GLY A 237 3.86 17.78 -1.57
N GLU A 238 2.86 17.60 -0.70
CA GLU A 238 2.75 18.34 0.56
C GLU A 238 3.87 17.96 1.54
N TYR A 239 4.17 16.66 1.65
CA TYR A 239 5.30 16.16 2.43
C TYR A 239 6.63 16.76 1.95
N ALA A 240 6.86 16.84 0.63
CA ALA A 240 8.04 17.49 0.07
C ALA A 240 8.12 18.97 0.48
N ARG A 241 7.00 19.71 0.42
CA ARG A 241 6.96 21.12 0.84
C ARG A 241 7.24 21.29 2.33
N MET A 242 6.62 20.49 3.20
CA MET A 242 6.90 20.48 4.65
C MET A 242 8.39 20.24 4.89
N LEU A 243 8.94 19.14 4.34
CA LEU A 243 10.33 18.74 4.55
C LEU A 243 11.33 19.82 4.12
N ASN A 244 11.07 20.53 3.01
CA ASN A 244 11.94 21.60 2.51
C ASN A 244 11.77 22.92 3.28
N GLY A 245 10.54 23.25 3.69
CA GLY A 245 10.21 24.48 4.43
C GLY A 245 10.68 24.46 5.87
N GLU A 246 10.49 23.35 6.58
CA GLU A 246 10.91 23.15 7.97
C GLU A 246 12.42 22.81 8.10
N GLY A 247 13.19 22.86 7.01
CA GLY A 247 14.64 22.59 7.03
C GLY A 247 15.01 21.14 7.39
N GLY A 248 14.11 20.17 7.18
CA GLY A 248 14.28 18.77 7.59
C GLY A 248 15.23 17.95 6.70
N LEU A 249 15.73 18.50 5.59
CA LEU A 249 16.78 17.87 4.79
C LEU A 249 18.14 17.90 5.53
N ALA A 250 19.01 16.92 5.29
CA ALA A 250 20.32 16.84 5.94
C ALA A 250 21.12 18.15 5.83
N ASN A 251 21.74 18.57 6.95
CA ASN A 251 22.50 19.81 7.08
C ASN A 251 21.70 21.11 6.82
N GLY A 252 20.36 21.05 6.79
CA GLY A 252 19.50 22.22 6.55
C GLY A 252 19.55 22.75 5.11
N VAL A 253 20.00 21.93 4.15
CA VAL A 253 19.96 22.31 2.71
C VAL A 253 18.51 22.48 2.25
N GLN A 254 18.28 23.32 1.25
CA GLN A 254 16.95 23.47 0.63
C GLN A 254 17.02 23.14 -0.85
N ALA A 255 16.16 22.23 -1.30
CA ALA A 255 16.04 21.87 -2.71
C ALA A 255 15.32 22.98 -3.48
N ARG A 256 15.72 23.19 -4.74
CA ARG A 256 14.96 23.99 -5.71
C ARG A 256 13.72 23.20 -6.15
N LEU A 257 12.74 23.15 -5.25
CA LEU A 257 11.56 22.31 -5.32
C LEU A 257 10.41 22.99 -6.08
N GLU A 258 9.91 22.32 -7.10
CA GLU A 258 8.61 22.53 -7.70
C GLU A 258 7.72 21.33 -7.36
N VAL A 259 6.44 21.57 -7.06
CA VAL A 259 5.46 20.51 -6.84
C VAL A 259 4.28 20.75 -7.78
N VAL A 260 3.99 19.78 -8.63
CA VAL A 260 2.82 19.80 -9.52
C VAL A 260 1.67 19.08 -8.79
N PRO A 261 0.68 19.82 -8.23
CA PRO A 261 -0.35 19.25 -7.38
C PRO A 261 -1.38 18.42 -8.17
N CYS A 262 -2.14 17.59 -7.46
CA CYS A 262 -3.35 16.98 -8.02
C CYS A 262 -4.43 18.05 -8.29
N GLU A 263 -5.25 17.85 -9.33
CA GLU A 263 -6.46 18.63 -9.59
C GLU A 263 -7.67 17.80 -9.14
N GLY A 264 -8.54 18.39 -8.30
CA GLY A 264 -9.75 17.76 -7.77
C GLY A 264 -9.59 16.93 -6.48
N TYR A 265 -8.37 16.67 -6.01
CA TYR A 265 -8.14 15.96 -4.74
C TYR A 265 -8.48 16.80 -3.51
N THR A 266 -8.97 16.16 -2.44
CA THR A 266 -9.10 16.76 -1.11
C THR A 266 -8.84 15.72 -0.02
N HIS A 267 -8.41 16.14 1.17
CA HIS A 267 -8.30 15.30 2.38
C HIS A 267 -9.65 14.81 2.97
N ARG A 268 -10.73 14.84 2.19
CA ARG A 268 -11.99 14.15 2.52
C ARG A 268 -12.18 12.88 1.71
N MET A 269 -11.42 12.73 0.62
CA MET A 269 -11.49 11.58 -0.27
C MET A 269 -10.73 10.39 0.32
N ARG A 270 -11.35 9.23 0.27
CA ARG A 270 -10.66 7.93 0.28
C ARG A 270 -10.25 7.56 -1.14
N TRP A 271 -9.56 6.44 -1.32
CA TRP A 271 -9.08 6.04 -2.65
C TRP A 271 -10.23 5.85 -3.64
N GLU A 272 -11.33 5.21 -3.21
CA GLU A 272 -12.53 4.98 -4.00
C GLU A 272 -13.17 6.28 -4.54
N ASP A 273 -13.09 7.38 -3.79
CA ASP A 273 -13.64 8.68 -4.20
C ASP A 273 -12.82 9.38 -5.29
N THR A 274 -11.55 8.99 -5.46
CA THR A 274 -10.64 9.62 -6.44
C THR A 274 -10.98 9.25 -7.89
N GLY A 275 -11.63 8.09 -8.10
CA GLY A 275 -11.82 7.48 -9.42
C GLY A 275 -10.53 6.99 -10.10
N LEU A 276 -9.43 6.85 -9.37
CA LEU A 276 -8.16 6.31 -9.88
C LEU A 276 -8.07 4.78 -9.73
N GLU A 277 -7.47 4.12 -10.71
CA GLU A 277 -7.12 2.70 -10.62
C GLU A 277 -5.98 2.48 -9.61
N TRP A 278 -6.10 1.42 -8.79
CA TRP A 278 -5.05 1.05 -7.84
C TRP A 278 -3.96 0.23 -8.53
N ILE A 279 -2.82 0.86 -8.82
CA ILE A 279 -1.59 0.15 -9.19
C ILE A 279 -0.80 -0.10 -7.91
N ALA A 280 -0.52 -1.37 -7.60
CA ALA A 280 0.09 -1.78 -6.35
C ALA A 280 1.48 -1.12 -6.13
N PRO A 281 1.66 -0.27 -5.11
CA PRO A 281 2.94 0.39 -4.85
C PRO A 281 3.98 -0.55 -4.25
N SER A 282 3.56 -1.71 -3.72
CA SER A 282 4.43 -2.83 -3.39
C SER A 282 3.69 -4.15 -3.61
N PRO A 283 4.40 -5.27 -3.84
CA PRO A 283 3.78 -6.57 -4.10
C PRO A 283 2.79 -7.06 -3.04
N ASN A 284 2.90 -6.60 -1.79
CA ASN A 284 1.99 -6.98 -0.70
C ASN A 284 0.88 -5.95 -0.43
N LEU A 285 0.90 -4.77 -1.05
CA LEU A 285 -0.20 -3.80 -1.02
C LEU A 285 -0.98 -3.88 -2.34
N ALA A 286 -1.50 -5.07 -2.61
CA ALA A 286 -2.15 -5.43 -3.87
C ALA A 286 -3.49 -4.70 -4.11
N THR A 287 -4.11 -4.14 -3.07
CA THR A 287 -5.37 -3.40 -3.16
C THR A 287 -5.29 -2.10 -2.36
N ALA A 288 -6.09 -1.10 -2.74
CA ALA A 288 -6.25 0.14 -1.96
C ALA A 288 -6.73 -0.13 -0.52
N TYR A 289 -7.54 -1.19 -0.32
CA TYR A 289 -8.00 -1.60 1.00
C TYR A 289 -6.86 -2.15 1.89
N ALA A 290 -5.92 -2.90 1.31
CA ALA A 290 -4.70 -3.32 2.01
C ALA A 290 -3.84 -2.10 2.41
N ALA A 291 -3.77 -1.06 1.56
CA ALA A 291 -3.10 0.19 1.90
C ALA A 291 -3.84 1.01 2.97
N TYR A 292 -5.18 0.98 3.00
CA TYR A 292 -5.99 1.55 4.08
C TYR A 292 -5.70 0.88 5.44
N LEU A 293 -5.62 -0.46 5.50
CA LEU A 293 -5.29 -1.18 6.74
C LEU A 293 -3.79 -1.16 7.10
N TYR A 294 -2.90 -0.83 6.15
CA TYR A 294 -1.45 -0.91 6.33
C TYR A 294 -0.91 -0.15 7.58
N PRO A 295 -1.33 1.10 7.90
CA PRO A 295 -0.84 1.80 9.08
C PRO A 295 -1.21 1.12 10.41
N ALA A 296 -2.32 0.40 10.46
CA ALA A 296 -2.80 -0.31 11.66
C ALA A 296 -2.14 -1.69 11.82
N LEU A 297 -1.91 -2.40 10.72
CA LEU A 297 -1.39 -3.77 10.76
C LEU A 297 0.14 -3.86 10.72
N CYS A 298 0.84 -2.85 10.19
CA CYS A 298 2.29 -2.97 9.96
C CYS A 298 3.12 -3.06 11.26
N TRP A 299 2.63 -2.61 12.41
CA TRP A 299 3.39 -2.78 13.67
C TRP A 299 3.36 -4.22 14.20
N LEU A 300 2.56 -5.09 13.59
CA LEU A 300 2.64 -6.55 13.81
C LEU A 300 3.81 -7.18 13.04
N GLU A 301 4.41 -6.50 12.06
CA GLU A 301 5.58 -7.00 11.32
C GLU A 301 6.81 -7.31 12.19
N PRO A 302 7.20 -6.51 13.21
CA PRO A 302 8.25 -6.90 14.17
C PRO A 302 7.84 -7.98 15.20
N THR A 303 6.56 -8.32 15.33
CA THR A 303 6.08 -9.35 16.29
C THR A 303 6.24 -10.77 15.73
N THR A 304 5.75 -11.80 16.44
CA THR A 304 5.63 -13.15 15.86
C THR A 304 4.38 -13.33 14.99
N ALA A 305 3.39 -12.43 14.99
CA ALA A 305 2.16 -12.56 14.20
C ALA A 305 2.37 -12.37 12.69
N SER A 306 1.57 -13.05 11.86
CA SER A 306 1.55 -12.86 10.40
C SER A 306 0.44 -11.89 9.99
N VAL A 307 0.78 -10.98 9.07
CA VAL A 307 -0.14 -10.02 8.41
C VAL A 307 -0.53 -10.49 7.00
N GLY A 308 -0.55 -11.80 6.77
CA GLY A 308 -0.96 -12.39 5.49
C GLY A 308 0.08 -12.32 4.36
N ARG A 309 1.33 -11.88 4.60
CA ARG A 309 2.41 -12.05 3.61
C ARG A 309 2.56 -13.53 3.25
N GLY A 310 2.82 -13.82 1.98
CA GLY A 310 2.76 -15.18 1.43
C GLY A 310 1.34 -15.65 1.05
N THR A 311 0.37 -14.74 1.01
CA THR A 311 -0.99 -14.99 0.49
C THR A 311 -1.38 -13.91 -0.53
N HIS A 312 -2.60 -13.98 -1.06
CA HIS A 312 -3.17 -12.90 -1.88
C HIS A 312 -3.80 -11.76 -1.05
N GLU A 313 -3.98 -11.97 0.26
CA GLU A 313 -4.73 -11.11 1.19
C GLU A 313 -3.79 -10.42 2.23
N ALA A 314 -2.56 -10.13 1.83
CA ALA A 314 -1.59 -9.45 2.70
C ALA A 314 -2.11 -8.07 3.12
N PHE A 315 -1.95 -7.74 4.41
CA PHE A 315 -2.53 -6.57 5.08
C PHE A 315 -4.06 -6.46 5.03
N THR A 316 -4.78 -7.56 4.79
CA THR A 316 -6.24 -7.68 5.06
C THR A 316 -6.59 -8.86 5.96
N ILE A 317 -5.59 -9.62 6.41
CA ILE A 317 -5.72 -10.73 7.36
C ILE A 317 -4.61 -10.66 8.42
N VAL A 318 -4.89 -11.18 9.61
CA VAL A 318 -3.95 -11.28 10.73
C VAL A 318 -4.09 -12.65 11.41
N GLY A 319 -2.98 -13.27 11.81
CA GLY A 319 -3.03 -14.54 12.55
C GLY A 319 -1.69 -15.23 12.78
N ALA A 320 -1.73 -16.37 13.49
CA ALA A 320 -0.57 -17.23 13.74
C ALA A 320 -0.99 -18.67 14.10
N PRO A 321 -0.10 -19.68 14.03
CA PRO A 321 -0.41 -21.05 14.45
C PRO A 321 -0.71 -21.18 15.96
N TRP A 322 -0.13 -20.29 16.78
CA TRP A 322 -0.35 -20.22 18.22
C TRP A 322 -1.58 -19.40 18.63
N PHE A 323 -2.14 -18.60 17.72
CA PHE A 323 -3.24 -17.69 18.03
C PHE A 323 -4.55 -18.44 18.29
N ARG A 324 -5.36 -17.96 19.24
CA ARG A 324 -6.60 -18.63 19.70
C ARG A 324 -7.86 -17.73 19.61
N GLY A 325 -7.73 -16.57 18.96
CA GLY A 325 -8.79 -15.56 18.88
C GLY A 325 -8.64 -14.49 19.95
N LEU A 326 -9.31 -13.35 19.72
CA LEU A 326 -9.42 -12.27 20.69
C LEU A 326 -10.39 -12.66 21.81
N GLN A 327 -10.11 -12.20 23.04
CA GLN A 327 -11.02 -12.34 24.19
C GLN A 327 -12.07 -11.23 24.19
N THR A 328 -12.81 -11.11 23.08
CA THR A 328 -13.84 -10.08 22.86
C THR A 328 -15.20 -10.70 22.58
N ALA A 329 -16.26 -9.95 22.87
CA ALA A 329 -17.62 -10.35 22.53
C ALA A 329 -17.77 -10.51 21.00
N ARG A 330 -18.52 -11.54 20.60
CA ARG A 330 -18.87 -11.79 19.20
C ARG A 330 -20.28 -11.30 18.93
N THR A 331 -20.51 -10.82 17.71
CA THR A 331 -21.87 -10.59 17.17
C THR A 331 -22.61 -11.93 17.03
N GLU A 332 -23.92 -11.86 16.79
CA GLU A 332 -24.74 -13.05 16.51
C GLU A 332 -24.24 -13.84 15.28
N GLN A 333 -23.63 -13.13 14.32
CA GLN A 333 -23.00 -13.69 13.12
C GLN A 333 -21.57 -14.24 13.39
N GLY A 334 -21.10 -14.23 14.64
CA GLY A 334 -19.81 -14.78 15.06
C GLY A 334 -18.58 -13.90 14.82
N HIS A 335 -18.76 -12.74 14.18
CA HIS A 335 -17.72 -11.74 13.92
C HIS A 335 -17.40 -10.95 15.20
N ILE A 336 -16.26 -10.26 15.22
CA ILE A 336 -15.92 -9.29 16.27
C ILE A 336 -16.00 -7.89 15.65
N ASP A 337 -16.71 -6.96 16.30
CA ASP A 337 -16.52 -5.54 16.04
C ASP A 337 -15.23 -5.08 16.73
N LEU A 338 -14.31 -4.53 15.95
CA LEU A 338 -13.09 -3.90 16.43
C LEU A 338 -13.10 -2.43 16.01
N TYR A 339 -13.82 -1.61 16.79
CA TYR A 339 -14.02 -0.18 16.55
C TYR A 339 -14.68 0.11 15.19
N GLY A 340 -15.65 -0.69 14.76
CA GLY A 340 -16.32 -0.58 13.46
C GLY A 340 -15.64 -1.33 12.30
N LEU A 341 -14.53 -2.03 12.55
CA LEU A 341 -14.01 -3.04 11.62
C LEU A 341 -14.60 -4.41 11.98
N SER A 342 -14.99 -5.19 10.97
CA SER A 342 -15.49 -6.55 11.15
C SER A 342 -14.35 -7.56 11.05
N LEU A 343 -14.09 -8.28 12.14
CA LEU A 343 -13.14 -9.39 12.21
C LEU A 343 -13.87 -10.73 12.06
N GLU A 344 -13.78 -11.31 10.86
CA GLU A 344 -14.30 -12.63 10.51
C GLU A 344 -13.25 -13.70 10.85
N PRO A 345 -13.56 -14.76 11.63
CA PRO A 345 -12.61 -15.83 11.91
C PRO A 345 -12.10 -16.52 10.63
N TYR A 346 -10.79 -16.60 10.46
CA TYR A 346 -10.19 -17.08 9.21
C TYR A 346 -8.94 -17.95 9.45
N THR A 347 -8.79 -18.99 8.64
CA THR A 347 -7.59 -19.84 8.60
C THR A 347 -6.87 -19.63 7.27
N PHE A 348 -5.56 -19.38 7.31
CA PHE A 348 -4.74 -19.20 6.11
C PHE A 348 -3.37 -19.87 6.26
N THR A 349 -2.75 -20.27 5.14
CA THR A 349 -1.42 -20.89 5.13
C THR A 349 -0.50 -20.07 4.22
N PRO A 350 0.43 -19.28 4.78
CA PRO A 350 1.42 -18.54 4.02
C PRO A 350 2.29 -19.47 3.15
N ARG A 351 2.55 -19.08 1.90
CA ARG A 351 3.44 -19.78 0.95
C ARG A 351 4.53 -18.84 0.46
N SER A 352 5.68 -19.40 0.09
CA SER A 352 6.71 -18.63 -0.61
C SER A 352 6.15 -18.16 -1.96
N LEU A 353 6.17 -16.84 -2.18
CA LEU A 353 5.72 -16.20 -3.42
C LEU A 353 6.88 -15.35 -3.97
N PRO A 354 7.68 -15.83 -4.94
CA PRO A 354 8.75 -15.06 -5.57
C PRO A 354 8.25 -13.69 -6.06
N GLY A 355 9.09 -12.66 -5.96
CA GLY A 355 8.69 -11.27 -6.25
C GLY A 355 7.82 -10.60 -5.19
N LYS A 356 7.10 -11.37 -4.34
CA LYS A 356 6.12 -10.83 -3.37
C LYS A 356 6.51 -11.07 -1.91
N ALA A 357 6.68 -12.31 -1.51
CA ALA A 357 7.04 -12.72 -0.15
C ALA A 357 7.78 -14.06 -0.21
N GLU A 358 9.08 -14.02 -0.43
CA GLU A 358 9.92 -15.23 -0.59
C GLU A 358 10.04 -16.04 0.71
N TYR A 359 10.07 -15.36 1.86
CA TYR A 359 10.24 -15.96 3.19
C TYR A 359 9.18 -15.43 4.18
N PRO A 360 7.89 -15.78 4.00
CA PRO A 360 6.84 -15.31 4.88
C PRO A 360 6.92 -15.98 6.26
N LYS A 361 6.44 -15.28 7.30
CA LYS A 361 6.24 -15.89 8.63
C LYS A 361 5.30 -17.09 8.51
N PHE A 362 5.61 -18.16 9.24
CA PHE A 362 4.83 -19.40 9.26
C PHE A 362 4.61 -20.01 7.86
N GLN A 363 5.61 -19.93 6.98
CA GLN A 363 5.57 -20.60 5.68
C GLN A 363 5.15 -22.07 5.85
N ASP A 364 4.18 -22.48 5.04
CA ASP A 364 3.61 -23.83 4.98
C ASP A 364 2.89 -24.31 6.26
N GLN A 365 2.69 -23.43 7.25
CA GLN A 365 1.96 -23.70 8.49
C GLN A 365 0.61 -22.96 8.52
N ALA A 366 -0.44 -23.66 8.98
CA ALA A 366 -1.76 -23.06 9.12
C ALA A 366 -1.79 -22.04 10.26
N CYS A 367 -2.16 -20.81 9.93
CA CYS A 367 -2.38 -19.72 10.87
C CYS A 367 -3.88 -19.61 11.17
N GLN A 368 -4.23 -19.57 12.45
CA GLN A 368 -5.56 -19.17 12.90
C GLN A 368 -5.57 -17.67 13.15
N GLY A 369 -6.69 -17.01 12.86
CA GLY A 369 -6.70 -15.55 12.81
C GLY A 369 -8.05 -14.96 12.39
N TYR A 370 -7.97 -13.76 11.83
CA TYR A 370 -9.12 -13.02 11.31
C TYR A 370 -8.84 -12.45 9.92
N ARG A 371 -9.88 -12.45 9.08
CA ARG A 371 -10.00 -11.52 7.94
C ARG A 371 -10.66 -10.24 8.45
N ILE A 372 -10.13 -9.10 8.01
CA ILE A 372 -10.58 -7.78 8.41
C ILE A 372 -11.33 -7.14 7.24
N SER A 373 -12.54 -6.64 7.50
CA SER A 373 -13.39 -5.97 6.52
C SER A 373 -14.09 -4.74 7.11
N GLY A 374 -14.64 -3.89 6.23
CA GLY A 374 -15.31 -2.65 6.61
C GLY A 374 -14.37 -1.46 6.74
N TYR A 375 -14.95 -0.30 7.07
CA TYR A 375 -14.23 0.97 7.21
C TYR A 375 -14.67 1.69 8.48
N THR A 376 -13.73 2.38 9.12
CA THR A 376 -13.95 3.17 10.32
C THR A 376 -13.25 4.54 10.25
N THR A 377 -13.31 5.31 11.34
CA THR A 377 -12.60 6.60 11.48
C THR A 377 -11.10 6.39 11.72
N GLY A 378 -10.28 7.43 11.49
CA GLY A 378 -8.83 7.34 11.63
C GLY A 378 -8.39 6.87 13.02
N LYS A 379 -8.94 7.52 14.05
CA LYS A 379 -8.73 7.17 15.47
C LYS A 379 -9.08 5.72 15.78
N ASN A 380 -10.20 5.24 15.25
CA ASN A 380 -10.64 3.86 15.46
C ASN A 380 -9.73 2.85 14.75
N LEU A 381 -9.23 3.18 13.56
CA LEU A 381 -8.28 2.34 12.82
C LEU A 381 -6.92 2.25 13.55
N PHE A 382 -6.43 3.36 14.11
CA PHE A 382 -5.24 3.35 14.97
C PHE A 382 -5.44 2.48 16.22
N LEU A 383 -6.59 2.65 16.91
CA LEU A 383 -6.93 1.85 18.10
C LEU A 383 -7.08 0.35 17.78
N ALA A 384 -7.66 0.00 16.62
CA ALA A 384 -7.76 -1.39 16.17
C ALA A 384 -6.37 -2.03 16.01
N GLY A 385 -5.42 -1.33 15.38
CA GLY A 385 -4.03 -1.79 15.27
C GLY A 385 -3.35 -1.97 16.62
N LEU A 386 -3.55 -1.02 17.55
CA LEU A 386 -3.01 -1.12 18.91
C LEU A 386 -3.61 -2.29 19.70
N THR A 387 -4.93 -2.52 19.62
CA THR A 387 -5.58 -3.67 20.28
C THR A 387 -5.05 -5.00 19.72
N LEU A 388 -4.88 -5.12 18.41
CA LEU A 388 -4.27 -6.33 17.79
C LEU A 388 -2.81 -6.55 18.21
N LEU A 389 -2.08 -5.49 18.59
CA LEU A 389 -0.70 -5.57 19.08
C LEU A 389 -0.63 -5.93 20.58
N GLN A 390 -1.69 -5.67 21.33
CA GLN A 390 -1.79 -5.96 22.77
C GLN A 390 -2.25 -7.40 23.09
N THR A 391 -2.75 -8.13 22.09
CA THR A 391 -3.36 -9.47 22.20
C THR A 391 -2.46 -10.59 21.70
#